data_AF-A0A4D4JFR4-F1
#
_entry.id   AF-A0A4D4JFR4-F1
#
_cell.length_a   1.000
_cell.length_b   1.000
_cell.length_c   1.000
_cell.angle_alpha   90.00
_cell.angle_beta   90.00
_cell.angle_gamma   90.00
#
_symmetry.space_group_name_H-M   'P 1'
#
loop_
_entity.id
_entity.type
_entity.pdbx_description
1 polymer ?
#
loop_
_entity_poly.entity_id
_entity_poly.type
_entity_poly.pdbx_seq_one_letter_code
_entity_poly.pdbx_strand_id
1 'polypeptide(L)' 'MPRSRLADVFGDVLPDTTSDEREPETPSRAADDWYRENRPPHHDRD' A
#
# COMPACT_ATOMS: atom_id res chain seq x y z
N MET A 1 -14.17 2.95 16.58
CA MET A 1 -12.75 3.28 16.79
C MET A 1 -12.64 4.79 17.03
N PRO A 2 -11.90 5.25 18.04
CA PRO A 2 -11.74 6.68 18.30
C PRO A 2 -10.95 7.35 17.15
N ARG A 3 -11.23 8.64 16.87
CA ARG A 3 -10.57 9.40 15.77
C ARG A 3 -9.05 9.46 15.91
N SER A 4 -8.54 9.42 17.14
CA SER A 4 -7.09 9.34 17.43
C SER A 4 -6.43 8.11 16.81
N ARG A 5 -7.03 6.93 16.96
CA ARG A 5 -6.48 5.68 16.40
C ARG A 5 -6.44 5.68 14.86
N LEU A 6 -7.31 6.44 14.22
CA LEU A 6 -7.29 6.60 12.76
C LEU A 6 -6.16 7.55 12.33
N ALA A 7 -5.95 8.64 13.07
CA ALA A 7 -4.86 9.58 12.82
C ALA A 7 -3.48 8.93 12.98
N ASP A 8 -3.33 8.00 13.92
CA ASP A 8 -2.08 7.23 14.10
C ASP A 8 -1.69 6.41 12.86
N VAL A 9 -2.67 6.01 12.04
CA VAL A 9 -2.49 5.16 10.85
C VAL A 9 -2.49 5.99 9.56
N PHE A 10 -3.37 6.97 9.47
CA PHE A 10 -3.66 7.71 8.24
C PHE A 10 -3.19 9.17 8.26
N GLY A 11 -2.71 9.66 9.41
CA GLY A 11 -2.40 11.08 9.63
C GLY A 11 -3.65 11.93 9.91
N ASP A 12 -3.42 13.20 10.25
CA ASP A 12 -4.49 14.16 10.56
C ASP A 12 -5.15 14.77 9.32
N VAL A 13 -4.52 14.63 8.15
CA VAL A 13 -4.98 15.18 6.87
C VAL A 13 -5.18 14.04 5.88
N LEU A 14 -6.42 13.89 5.42
CA LEU A 14 -6.72 12.94 4.33
C LEU A 14 -6.35 13.58 2.99
N PRO A 15 -5.77 12.81 2.04
CA PRO A 15 -5.47 13.31 0.72
C PRO A 15 -6.76 13.63 -0.06
N ASP A 16 -6.71 14.64 -0.94
CA ASP A 16 -7.83 15.02 -1.81
C ASP A 16 -8.19 13.94 -2.85
N THR A 17 -7.25 13.05 -3.16
CA THR A 17 -7.42 11.95 -4.12
C THR A 17 -7.06 10.61 -3.50
N THR A 18 -7.72 9.56 -3.99
CA THR A 18 -7.43 8.19 -3.58
C THR A 18 -6.21 7.64 -4.31
N SER A 19 -5.71 6.45 -3.92
CA SER A 19 -4.59 5.83 -4.63
C SER A 19 -4.93 5.47 -6.07
N ASP A 20 -6.19 5.11 -6.36
CA ASP A 20 -6.64 4.70 -7.69
C ASP A 20 -6.74 5.88 -8.68
N GLU A 21 -6.82 7.11 -8.17
CA GLU A 21 -6.91 8.35 -8.97
C GLU A 21 -5.54 9.00 -9.23
N ARG A 22 -4.47 8.53 -8.57
CA ARG A 22 -3.12 9.07 -8.71
C ARG A 22 -2.34 8.27 -9.77
N GLU A 23 -1.44 8.95 -10.47
CA GLU A 23 -0.48 8.29 -11.37
C GLU A 23 0.37 7.28 -10.58
N PRO A 24 0.60 6.06 -11.09
CA PRO A 24 1.41 5.07 -10.40
C PRO A 24 2.83 5.60 -10.19
N GLU A 25 3.25 5.65 -8.92
CA GLU A 25 4.63 5.95 -8.57
C GLU A 25 5.53 4.78 -9.01
N THR A 26 6.75 5.10 -9.48
CA THR A 26 7.73 4.07 -9.82
C THR A 26 7.97 3.18 -8.60
N PRO A 27 7.72 1.85 -8.71
CA PRO A 27 7.89 0.97 -7.56
C PRO A 27 9.33 1.02 -7.09
N SER A 28 9.51 1.19 -5.78
CA SER A 28 10.84 1.13 -5.19
C SER A 28 11.37 -0.31 -5.26
N ARG A 29 12.69 -0.47 -5.34
CA ARG A 29 13.34 -1.78 -5.31
C ARG A 29 12.92 -2.60 -4.07
N ALA A 30 12.69 -1.93 -2.94
CA ALA A 30 12.25 -2.56 -1.70
C ALA A 30 10.83 -3.15 -1.80
N ALA A 31 9.93 -2.53 -2.56
CA ALA A 31 8.58 -3.07 -2.77
C ALA A 31 8.64 -4.39 -3.57
N ASP A 32 9.45 -4.41 -4.63
CA ASP A 32 9.66 -5.56 -5.50
C ASP A 32 10.30 -6.75 -4.77
N ASP A 33 11.29 -6.49 -3.91
CA ASP A 33 11.90 -7.52 -3.06
C ASP A 33 10.87 -8.09 -2.06
N TRP A 34 10.06 -7.24 -1.41
CA TRP A 34 9.00 -7.68 -0.50
C TRP A 34 7.94 -8.55 -1.20
N TYR A 35 7.52 -8.18 -2.41
CA TYR A 35 6.54 -8.95 -3.17
C TYR A 35 7.04 -10.37 -3.48
N ARG A 36 8.32 -10.53 -3.82
CA ARG A 36 8.92 -11.85 -4.08
C ARG A 36 8.95 -12.73 -2.84
N GLU A 37 9.30 -12.16 -1.70
CA GLU A 37 9.38 -12.88 -0.42
C GLU A 37 8.01 -13.30 0.12
N ASN A 38 6.96 -12.55 -0.20
CA ASN A 38 5.60 -12.76 0.33
C ASN A 38 4.63 -13.35 -0.69
N ARG A 39 5.16 -13.91 -1.78
CA ARG A 39 4.37 -14.47 -2.87
C ARG A 39 3.50 -15.65 -2.38
N PRO A 40 2.17 -15.62 -2.57
CA PRO A 40 1.31 -16.74 -2.19
C PRO A 40 1.66 -18.04 -2.96
N PRO A 41 1.46 -19.23 -2.37
CA PRO A 41 1.85 -20.51 -2.98
C PRO A 41 1.22 -20.85 -4.35
N HIS A 42 0.18 -20.12 -4.74
CA HIS A 42 -0.53 -20.30 -6.01
C HIS A 42 -0.16 -19.26 -7.07
N HIS A 43 0.72 -18.30 -6.77
CA HIS A 43 0.99 -17.20 -7.68
C HIS A 43 1.79 -17.66 -8.93
N ASP A 44 2.42 -18.84 -8.93
CA ASP A 44 3.07 -19.47 -10.12
C ASP A 44 2.20 -20.51 -10.83
N ARG A 45 0.98 -20.74 -10.34
CA ARG A 45 0.09 -21.77 -10.87
C ARG A 45 -0.89 -21.14 -11.85
N ASP A 46 -0.45 -20.99 -13.08
CA ASP A 46 -1.34 -20.85 -14.25
C ASP A 46 -1.69 -22.23 -14.84
#